data_AF-A0A6D2G556-F1
#
_entry.id   AF-A0A6D2G556-F1
#
_cell.length_a   1.000
_cell.length_b   1.000
_cell.length_c   1.000
_cell.angle_alpha   90.00
_cell.angle_beta   90.00
_cell.angle_gamma   90.00
#
_symmetry.space_group_name_H-M   'P 1'
#
loop_
_entity.id
_entity.type
_entity.pdbx_description
1 polymer ?
#
loop_
_entity_poly.entity_id
_entity_poly.type
_entity_poly.pdbx_seq_one_letter_code
_entity_poly.pdbx_strand_id
1 'polypeptide(L)'
;MNQIDRLLNIMQRLRDPEGGCPWDKEQTFASIAPYTLEETYEVLDAIAREDFDDLRGELGDLLFQVVFYAQMAQEEGRFDFNDICAAISDKLERRHPHVFWRAFRG
;
A
#
# COMPACT_ATOMS: atom_id res chain seq x y z
N MET A 1 3.38 -12.89 -13.42
CA MET A 1 3.37 -12.25 -12.09
C MET A 1 3.95 -10.87 -12.27
N ASN A 2 3.16 -9.83 -12.01
CA ASN A 2 3.65 -8.45 -12.08
C ASN A 2 4.42 -8.11 -10.77
N GLN A 3 4.93 -6.88 -10.65
CA GLN A 3 5.69 -6.50 -9.44
C GLN A 3 4.81 -6.32 -8.19
N ILE A 4 3.54 -5.93 -8.32
CA ILE A 4 2.66 -5.79 -7.16
C ILE A 4 2.30 -7.17 -6.59
N ASP A 5 2.00 -8.16 -7.44
CA ASP A 5 1.77 -9.54 -7.02
C ASP A 5 3.00 -10.09 -6.29
N ARG A 6 4.20 -9.77 -6.77
CA ARG A 6 5.45 -10.18 -6.13
C ARG A 6 5.57 -9.57 -4.73
N LEU A 7 5.26 -8.29 -4.56
CA LEU A 7 5.30 -7.60 -3.26
C LEU A 7 4.30 -8.19 -2.27
N LEU A 8 3.05 -8.42 -2.70
CA LEU A 8 2.01 -9.05 -1.88
C LEU A 8 2.43 -10.46 -1.44
N ASN A 9 3.00 -11.25 -2.36
CA ASN A 9 3.51 -12.59 -2.06
C ASN A 9 4.72 -12.56 -1.10
N ILE A 10 5.59 -11.54 -1.18
CA ILE A 10 6.67 -11.35 -0.21
C ILE A 10 6.08 -11.07 1.17
N MET A 11 5.12 -10.13 1.28
CA MET A 11 4.48 -9.78 2.54
C MET A 11 3.78 -10.97 3.19
N GLN A 12 3.03 -11.76 2.40
CA GLN A 12 2.39 -12.98 2.88
C GLN A 12 3.41 -13.98 3.44
N ARG A 13 4.57 -14.15 2.77
CA ARG A 13 5.64 -15.03 3.28
C ARG A 13 6.31 -14.48 4.53
N LEU A 14 6.53 -13.18 4.60
CA LEU A 14 7.13 -12.53 5.77
C LEU A 14 6.25 -12.70 7.02
N ARG A 15 4.92 -12.67 6.86
CA ARG A 15 3.96 -12.85 7.96
C ARG A 15 3.37 -14.25 8.07
N ASP A 16 3.90 -15.22 7.35
CA ASP A 16 3.46 -16.61 7.47
C ASP A 16 3.57 -17.09 8.95
N PRO A 17 2.49 -17.63 9.55
CA PRO A 17 2.49 -17.98 10.97
C PRO A 17 3.56 -19.01 11.37
N GLU A 18 3.90 -19.93 10.47
CA GLU A 18 4.80 -21.05 10.75
C GLU A 18 6.26 -20.71 10.39
N GLY A 19 6.47 -20.08 9.23
CA GLY A 19 7.80 -19.84 8.64
C GLY A 19 8.18 -18.38 8.42
N GLY A 20 7.33 -17.44 8.81
CA GLY A 20 7.55 -16.01 8.61
C GLY A 20 8.67 -15.42 9.47
N CYS A 21 9.03 -14.19 9.14
CA CYS A 21 9.99 -13.39 9.89
C CYS A 21 9.43 -13.07 11.29
N PRO A 22 10.17 -13.34 12.38
CA PRO A 22 9.69 -13.08 13.74
C PRO A 22 9.24 -11.64 13.97
N TRP A 23 10.02 -10.67 13.48
CA TRP A 23 9.71 -9.25 13.64
C TRP A 23 8.42 -8.88 12.90
N ASP A 24 8.27 -9.31 11.64
CA ASP A 24 7.10 -8.99 10.83
C ASP A 24 5.83 -9.58 11.44
N LYS A 25 5.88 -10.81 11.95
CA LYS A 25 4.74 -11.49 12.60
C LYS A 25 4.24 -10.79 13.85
N GLU A 26 5.13 -10.19 14.64
CA GLU A 26 4.78 -9.51 15.89
C GLU A 26 4.16 -8.12 15.68
N GLN A 27 4.22 -7.57 14.46
CA GLN A 27 3.68 -6.25 14.17
C GLN A 27 2.15 -6.23 14.20
N THR A 28 1.63 -5.07 14.62
CA THR A 28 0.22 -4.73 14.69
C THR A 28 -0.03 -3.40 13.97
N PHE A 29 -1.30 -3.05 13.72
CA PHE A 29 -1.65 -1.73 13.19
C PHE A 29 -1.01 -0.57 13.98
N ALA A 30 -0.97 -0.69 15.31
CA ALA A 30 -0.43 0.34 16.18
C ALA A 30 1.11 0.43 16.11
N SER A 31 1.81 -0.70 15.94
CA SER A 31 3.27 -0.68 15.86
C SER A 31 3.78 -0.21 14.50
N ILE A 32 2.99 -0.36 13.43
CA ILE A 32 3.34 0.12 12.08
C ILE A 32 3.05 1.62 11.88
N ALA A 33 2.07 2.18 12.61
CA ALA A 33 1.68 3.59 12.51
C ALA A 33 2.84 4.62 12.61
N PRO A 34 3.78 4.53 13.57
CA PRO A 34 4.90 5.47 13.63
C PRO A 34 5.81 5.38 12.39
N TYR A 35 6.12 4.19 11.90
CA TYR A 35 6.92 4.03 10.68
C TYR A 35 6.22 4.65 9.48
N THR A 36 4.90 4.49 9.34
CA THR A 36 4.15 5.15 8.26
C THR A 36 4.30 6.68 8.29
N LEU A 37 4.40 7.28 9.48
CA LEU A 37 4.64 8.72 9.61
C LEU A 37 6.06 9.09 9.19
N GLU A 38 7.06 8.30 9.59
CA GLU A 38 8.47 8.48 9.21
C GLU A 38 8.66 8.44 7.69
N GLU A 39 8.18 7.38 7.03
CA GLU A 39 8.24 7.21 5.56
C GLU A 39 7.56 8.36 4.82
N THR A 40 6.48 8.90 5.40
CA THR A 40 5.80 10.07 4.81
C THR A 40 6.71 11.30 4.85
N TYR A 41 7.47 11.51 5.93
CA TYR A 41 8.44 12.60 6.01
C TYR A 41 9.63 12.38 5.07
N GLU A 42 10.09 11.14 4.88
CA GLU A 42 11.18 10.81 3.96
C GLU A 42 10.77 11.04 2.50
N VAL A 43 9.55 10.65 2.11
CA VAL A 43 8.97 11.01 0.80
C VAL A 43 8.95 12.54 0.61
N LEU A 44 8.52 13.29 1.62
CA LEU A 44 8.45 14.75 1.54
C LEU A 44 9.85 15.38 1.42
N ASP A 45 10.84 14.86 2.14
CA ASP A 45 12.22 15.31 2.09
C ASP A 45 12.85 15.03 0.71
N ALA A 46 12.66 13.82 0.17
CA ALA A 46 13.13 13.46 -1.17
C ALA A 46 12.53 14.37 -2.26
N ILE A 47 11.24 14.71 -2.15
CA ILE A 47 10.58 15.70 -3.02
C ILE A 47 11.23 17.08 -2.86
N ALA A 48 11.46 17.53 -1.63
CA ALA A 48 12.02 18.85 -1.35
C ALA A 48 13.45 19.01 -1.89
N ARG A 49 14.21 17.90 -1.92
CA ARG A 49 15.56 17.84 -2.49
C ARG A 49 15.59 17.60 -4.01
N GLU A 50 14.43 17.38 -4.64
CA GLU A 50 14.32 16.94 -6.03
C GLU A 50 15.16 15.68 -6.34
N ASP A 51 15.29 14.78 -5.35
CA ASP A 51 16.05 13.54 -5.47
C ASP A 51 15.11 12.41 -5.90
N PHE A 52 15.03 12.16 -7.21
CA PHE A 52 14.11 11.19 -7.78
C PHE A 52 14.55 9.74 -7.59
N ASP A 53 15.85 9.49 -7.40
CA ASP A 53 16.35 8.14 -7.13
C ASP A 53 15.95 7.72 -5.72
N ASP A 54 16.07 8.64 -4.76
CA ASP A 54 15.64 8.48 -3.37
C ASP A 54 14.12 8.40 -3.26
N LEU A 55 13.40 9.33 -3.91
CA LEU A 55 11.93 9.36 -3.94
C LEU A 55 11.32 8.03 -4.39
N ARG A 56 11.95 7.34 -5.35
CA ARG A 56 11.49 6.02 -5.79
C ARG A 56 11.60 4.97 -4.68
N GLY A 57 12.65 5.02 -3.87
CA GLY A 57 12.83 4.18 -2.68
C GLY A 57 11.75 4.44 -1.66
N GLU A 58 11.63 5.70 -1.24
CA GLU A 58 10.68 6.13 -0.19
C GLU A 58 9.21 5.87 -0.57
N LEU A 59 8.84 6.06 -1.84
CA LEU A 59 7.50 5.67 -2.32
C LEU A 59 7.28 4.15 -2.28
N GLY A 60 8.34 3.37 -2.44
CA GLY A 60 8.33 1.92 -2.29
C GLY A 60 8.12 1.51 -0.83
N ASP A 61 8.80 2.16 0.11
CA ASP A 61 8.67 1.90 1.54
C ASP A 61 7.30 2.34 2.06
N LEU A 62 6.79 3.50 1.63
CA LEU A 62 5.42 3.91 1.91
C LEU A 62 4.36 2.94 1.32
N LEU A 63 4.59 2.43 0.10
CA LEU A 63 3.73 1.38 -0.49
C LEU A 63 3.80 0.09 0.33
N PHE A 64 4.98 -0.28 0.82
CA PHE A 64 5.17 -1.43 1.70
C PHE A 64 4.32 -1.30 2.98
N GLN A 65 4.26 -0.12 3.59
CA GLN A 65 3.37 0.11 4.75
C GLN A 65 1.89 -0.18 4.42
N VAL A 66 1.39 0.26 3.25
CA VAL A 66 0.00 -0.02 2.81
C VAL A 66 -0.23 -1.52 2.63
N VAL A 67 0.73 -2.22 2.02
CA VAL A 67 0.69 -3.68 1.85
C VAL A 67 0.71 -4.41 3.20
N PHE A 68 1.49 -3.92 4.15
CA PHE A 68 1.56 -4.45 5.51
C PHE A 68 0.20 -4.37 6.20
N TYR A 69 -0.46 -3.21 6.16
CA TYR A 69 -1.81 -3.05 6.71
C TYR A 69 -2.84 -3.94 6.01
N ALA A 70 -2.76 -4.07 4.69
CA ALA A 70 -3.65 -4.94 3.93
C ALA A 70 -3.49 -6.40 4.34
N GLN A 71 -2.26 -6.88 4.52
CA GLN A 71 -1.97 -8.23 4.97
C GLN A 71 -2.51 -8.49 6.39
N MET A 72 -2.29 -7.57 7.35
CA MET A 72 -2.85 -7.70 8.71
C MET A 72 -4.40 -7.67 8.71
N ALA A 73 -5.01 -6.81 7.90
CA ALA A 73 -6.47 -6.74 7.79
C ALA A 73 -7.06 -8.02 7.16
N GLN A 74 -6.35 -8.62 6.21
CA GLN A 74 -6.73 -9.87 5.57
C GLN A 74 -6.63 -11.04 6.56
N GLU A 75 -5.57 -11.09 7.38
CA GLU A 75 -5.41 -12.07 8.47
C GLU A 75 -6.59 -12.03 9.45
N GLU A 76 -7.14 -10.83 9.71
CA GLU A 76 -8.32 -10.63 10.55
C GLU A 76 -9.67 -10.76 9.79
N GLY A 77 -9.65 -11.09 8.50
CA GLY A 77 -10.85 -11.25 7.67
C GLY A 77 -11.66 -9.96 7.44
N ARG A 78 -11.00 -8.79 7.49
CA ARG A 78 -11.65 -7.47 7.38
C ARG A 78 -11.73 -6.96 5.94
N PHE A 79 -10.59 -6.90 5.26
CA PHE A 79 -10.42 -6.47 3.87
C PHE A 79 -9.01 -6.86 3.40
N ASP A 80 -8.79 -6.88 2.09
CA ASP A 80 -7.47 -7.11 1.49
C ASP A 80 -6.98 -5.91 0.66
N PHE A 81 -5.83 -6.08 -0.02
CA PHE A 81 -5.26 -5.04 -0.86
C PHE A 81 -6.13 -4.66 -2.07
N ASN A 82 -6.89 -5.62 -2.62
CA ASN A 82 -7.80 -5.35 -3.73
C ASN A 82 -9.00 -4.54 -3.27
N ASP A 83 -9.53 -4.80 -2.07
CA ASP A 83 -10.61 -4.00 -1.49
C ASP A 83 -10.20 -2.54 -1.31
N ILE A 84 -8.97 -2.27 -0.85
CA ILE A 84 -8.41 -0.91 -0.75
C ILE A 84 -8.38 -0.25 -2.14
N CYS A 85 -7.82 -0.96 -3.13
CA CYS A 85 -7.71 -0.48 -4.51
C CYS A 85 -9.08 -0.21 -5.14
N ALA A 86 -10.06 -1.09 -4.92
CA ALA A 86 -11.42 -0.95 -5.41
C ALA A 86 -12.09 0.29 -4.80
N ALA A 87 -12.00 0.45 -3.48
CA ALA A 87 -12.61 1.59 -2.78
C ALA A 87 -12.08 2.95 -3.26
N ILE A 88 -10.77 3.07 -3.51
CA ILE A 88 -10.21 4.31 -4.06
C ILE A 88 -10.56 4.50 -5.54
N SER A 89 -10.55 3.44 -6.34
CA SER A 89 -10.91 3.49 -7.77
C SER A 89 -12.35 3.95 -7.98
N ASP A 90 -13.31 3.30 -7.30
CA ASP A 90 -14.73 3.67 -7.34
C ASP A 90 -14.95 5.14 -6.92
N LYS A 91 -14.22 5.56 -5.88
CA LYS A 91 -14.29 6.94 -5.38
C LYS A 91 -13.75 7.94 -6.41
N LEU A 92 -12.66 7.62 -7.11
CA LEU A 92 -12.06 8.48 -8.13
C LEU A 92 -12.92 8.53 -9.39
N GLU A 93 -13.43 7.40 -9.88
CA GLU A 93 -14.32 7.35 -11.05
C GLU A 93 -15.58 8.17 -10.82
N ARG A 94 -16.23 7.98 -9.66
CA ARG A 94 -17.43 8.74 -9.28
C ARG A 94 -17.18 10.24 -9.15
N ARG A 95 -15.98 10.65 -8.73
CA ARG A 95 -15.61 12.08 -8.57
C ARG A 95 -15.19 12.75 -9.88
N HIS A 96 -14.82 11.96 -10.91
CA HIS A 96 -14.36 12.48 -12.19
C HIS A 96 -15.20 11.93 -13.37
N PRO A 97 -16.53 12.11 -13.35
CA PRO A 97 -17.41 11.56 -14.37
C PRO A 97 -17.11 12.08 -15.78
N HIS A 98 -16.52 13.28 -15.88
CA HIS A 98 -16.11 13.88 -17.15
C HIS A 98 -14.95 13.14 -17.82
N VAL A 99 -14.12 12.43 -17.05
CA VAL A 99 -13.04 11.58 -17.55
C VAL A 99 -13.59 10.20 -17.91
N PHE A 100 -14.39 9.60 -17.02
CA PHE A 100 -14.73 8.17 -17.09
C PHE A 100 -16.09 7.85 -17.72
N TRP A 101 -17.04 8.78 -17.76
CA TRP A 101 -18.41 8.54 -18.25
C TRP A 101 -18.75 9.29 -19.55
N ARG A 102 -17.74 9.66 -20.33
CA ARG A 102 -17.91 10.26 -21.65
C ARG A 102 -18.24 9.20 -22.73
N ALA A 103 -19.36 8.47 -22.56
CA ALA A 103 -19.93 7.61 -23.61
C ALA A 103 -21.39 7.16 -23.37
N PHE A 104 -22.28 8.02 -22.84
CA PHE A 104 -23.73 7.82 -22.98
C PHE A 104 -24.37 9.05 -23.64
N ARG A 105 -24.05 9.25 -24.92
CA ARG A 105 -24.85 10.04 -25.86
C ARG A 105 -24.78 9.36 -27.23
N GLY A 106 -25.85 8.65 -27.58
CA GLY A 106 -26.00 7.90 -28.84
C GLY A 106 -26.79 6.64 -28.59
#